data_AF-A0A6N8UL32-F1
#
_entry.id   AF-A0A6N8UL32-F1
#
_cell.length_a   1.000
_cell.length_b   1.000
_cell.length_c   1.000
_cell.angle_alpha   90.00
_cell.angle_beta   90.00
_cell.angle_gamma   90.00
#
_symmetry.space_group_name_H-M   'P 1'
#
loop_
_entity.id
_entity.type
_entity.pdbx_description
1 polymer ?
#
loop_
_entity_poly.entity_id
_entity_poly.type
_entity_poly.pdbx_seq_one_letter_code
_entity_poly.pdbx_strand_id
1 'polypeptide(L)'
;MLIYEFLKQEIENQPALCPFKNRIEVVSGSNELGEVSRPKAILGFAPRSMGAPSGQDDDLYDLLIATDVLAEGVNLQQCRNIVNFDMPWNPMRLVQRHGRIDRIG
;
A
#
# COMPACT_ATOMS: atom_id res chain seq x y z
N MET A 1 -17.56 -8.45 4.30
CA MET A 1 -17.04 -7.60 3.21
C MET A 1 -15.62 -7.20 3.57
N LEU A 2 -14.65 -7.45 2.70
CA LEU A 2 -13.25 -7.08 2.95
C LEU A 2 -13.10 -5.56 2.83
N ILE A 3 -12.20 -4.95 3.61
CA ILE A 3 -11.97 -3.49 3.60
C ILE A 3 -11.63 -2.95 2.21
N TYR A 4 -10.95 -3.74 1.38
CA TYR A 4 -10.62 -3.38 0.01
C TYR A 4 -11.88 -3.20 -0.86
N GLU A 5 -12.80 -4.16 -0.84
CA GLU A 5 -14.07 -4.08 -1.58
C GLU A 5 -14.93 -2.91 -1.09
N PHE A 6 -14.96 -2.69 0.23
CA PHE A 6 -15.65 -1.55 0.81
C PHE A 6 -15.09 -0.23 0.28
N LEU A 7 -13.76 -0.04 0.33
CA LEU A 7 -13.12 1.20 -0.11
C LEU A 7 -13.28 1.41 -1.62
N LYS A 8 -13.20 0.36 -2.44
CA LYS A 8 -13.50 0.45 -3.87
C LYS A 8 -14.92 0.95 -4.11
N GLN A 9 -15.89 0.37 -3.41
CA GLN A 9 -17.29 0.79 -3.50
C GLN A 9 -17.49 2.24 -3.05
N GLU A 10 -16.87 2.66 -1.95
CA GLU A 10 -16.97 4.03 -1.45
C GLU A 10 -16.29 5.05 -2.38
N ILE A 11 -15.14 4.71 -2.97
CA ILE A 11 -14.46 5.56 -3.96
C ILE A 11 -15.33 5.78 -5.20
N GLU A 12 -16.08 4.76 -5.62
CA GLU A 12 -17.03 4.88 -6.74
C GLU A 12 -18.27 5.71 -6.39
N ASN A 13 -18.76 5.62 -5.15
CA ASN A 13 -20.02 6.24 -4.75
C ASN A 13 -19.87 7.68 -4.20
N GLN A 14 -18.69 8.06 -3.72
CA GLN A 14 -18.47 9.36 -3.08
C GLN A 14 -17.64 10.30 -3.97
N PRO A 15 -18.20 11.44 -4.42
CA PRO A 15 -17.46 12.44 -5.21
C PRO A 15 -16.19 12.95 -4.52
N ALA A 16 -16.18 13.02 -3.19
CA ALA A 16 -15.03 13.45 -2.40
C ALA A 16 -13.83 12.50 -2.49
N LEU A 17 -14.06 11.22 -2.84
CA LEU A 17 -13.02 10.18 -2.94
C LEU A 17 -12.57 9.92 -4.38
N CYS A 18 -13.15 10.61 -5.36
CA CYS A 18 -12.81 10.50 -6.78
C CYS A 18 -11.31 10.57 -7.10
N PRO A 19 -10.46 11.37 -6.40
CA PRO A 19 -9.02 11.37 -6.64
C PRO A 19 -8.34 10.00 -6.49
N PHE A 20 -8.91 9.08 -5.69
CA PHE A 20 -8.36 7.74 -5.48
C PHE A 20 -8.86 6.70 -6.50
N LYS A 21 -9.75 7.10 -7.41
CA LYS A 21 -10.28 6.19 -8.43
C LYS A 21 -9.15 5.66 -9.31
N ASN A 22 -9.09 4.33 -9.45
CA ASN A 22 -8.01 3.61 -10.13
C ASN A 22 -6.59 3.85 -9.54
N ARG A 23 -6.49 4.43 -8.34
CA ARG A 23 -5.23 4.70 -7.63
C ARG A 23 -5.16 3.95 -6.29
N ILE A 24 -5.94 2.86 -6.18
CA ILE A 24 -5.97 1.97 -5.02
C ILE A 24 -5.59 0.55 -5.44
N GLU A 25 -4.79 -0.13 -4.63
CA GLU A 25 -4.43 -1.54 -4.83
C GLU A 25 -4.30 -2.27 -3.48
N VAL A 26 -4.35 -3.60 -3.51
CA VAL A 26 -4.17 -4.44 -2.32
C VAL A 26 -3.09 -5.49 -2.51
N VAL A 27 -2.31 -5.71 -1.45
CA VAL A 27 -1.33 -6.80 -1.36
C VAL A 27 -1.62 -7.65 -0.14
N SER A 28 -1.89 -8.94 -0.37
CA SER A 28 -2.09 -9.91 0.70
C SER A 28 -1.27 -11.19 0.47
N GLY A 29 -1.40 -12.14 1.39
CA GLY A 29 -0.75 -13.46 1.26
C GLY A 29 -1.28 -14.26 0.08
N SER A 30 -2.53 -14.04 -0.33
CA SER A 30 -3.09 -14.54 -1.58
C SER A 30 -3.08 -13.45 -2.65
N ASN A 31 -2.93 -13.88 -3.90
CA ASN A 31 -3.05 -13.00 -5.08
C ASN A 31 -4.52 -12.84 -5.53
N GLU A 32 -5.48 -13.19 -4.66
CA GLU A 32 -6.91 -13.23 -5.02
C GLU A 32 -7.60 -11.87 -4.90
N LEU A 33 -7.01 -10.95 -4.13
CA LEU A 33 -7.62 -9.64 -3.82
C LEU A 33 -7.12 -8.53 -4.74
N GLY A 34 -5.86 -8.60 -5.18
CA GLY A 34 -5.24 -7.57 -6.01
C GLY A 34 -5.48 -7.80 -7.50
N GLU A 35 -5.57 -6.72 -8.27
CA GLU A 35 -5.69 -6.84 -9.74
C GLU A 35 -4.34 -7.12 -10.40
N VAL A 36 -3.25 -6.75 -9.72
CA VAL A 36 -1.89 -6.93 -10.20
C VAL A 36 -1.06 -7.81 -9.27
N SER A 37 0.07 -8.28 -9.79
CA SER A 37 1.04 -9.02 -8.97
C SER A 37 1.62 -8.13 -7.88
N ARG A 38 1.97 -8.73 -6.74
CA ARG A 38 2.59 -8.03 -5.61
C ARG A 38 3.76 -7.10 -6.00
N PRO A 39 4.75 -7.54 -6.82
CA PRO A 39 5.84 -6.64 -7.22
C PRO A 39 5.34 -5.42 -7.99
N LYS A 40 4.34 -5.60 -8.86
CA LYS A 40 3.76 -4.52 -9.65
C LYS A 40 2.96 -3.54 -8.78
N ALA A 41 2.21 -4.03 -7.80
CA ALA A 41 1.49 -3.19 -6.84
C ALA A 41 2.45 -2.32 -6.03
N ILE A 42 3.53 -2.92 -5.50
CA ILE A 42 4.54 -2.22 -4.71
C ILE A 42 5.28 -1.18 -5.56
N LEU A 43 5.72 -1.55 -6.77
CA LEU A 43 6.41 -0.62 -7.68
C LEU A 43 5.51 0.53 -8.10
N GLY A 44 4.23 0.26 -8.39
CA GLY A 44 3.28 1.31 -8.75
C GLY A 44 2.92 2.24 -7.58
N PHE A 45 3.13 1.83 -6.33
CA PHE A 45 2.87 2.66 -5.15
C PHE A 45 4.11 3.43 -4.68
N ALA A 46 5.29 2.83 -4.82
CA ALA A 46 6.54 3.41 -4.33
C ALA A 46 7.69 3.19 -5.33
N PRO A 47 7.61 3.74 -6.55
CA PRO A 47 8.57 3.46 -7.63
C PRO A 47 10.00 3.93 -7.31
N ARG A 48 10.16 5.09 -6.67
CA ARG A 48 11.47 5.70 -6.36
C ARG A 48 12.17 4.98 -5.22
N SER A 49 11.49 4.68 -4.12
CA SER A 49 12.10 4.01 -2.96
C SER A 49 12.37 2.52 -3.21
N MET A 50 11.71 1.95 -4.21
CA MET A 50 11.94 0.58 -4.70
C MET A 50 12.98 0.50 -5.83
N GLY A 51 13.48 1.64 -6.33
CA GLY A 51 14.50 1.68 -7.38
C GLY A 51 13.99 1.19 -8.74
N ALA A 52 12.78 1.59 -9.14
CA ALA A 52 12.22 1.25 -10.44
C ALA A 52 13.18 1.65 -11.58
N PRO A 53 13.36 0.80 -12.61
CA PRO A 53 14.13 1.15 -13.79
C PRO A 53 13.59 2.41 -14.46
N SER A 54 14.47 3.15 -15.14
CA SER A 54 14.07 4.35 -15.91
C SER A 54 12.96 4.00 -16.91
N GLY A 55 11.82 4.70 -16.82
CA GLY A 55 10.64 4.44 -17.65
C GLY A 55 9.65 3.41 -17.07
N GLN A 56 9.85 2.97 -15.83
CA GLN A 56 8.89 2.17 -15.05
C GLN A 56 8.62 2.79 -13.67
N ASP A 57 8.89 4.08 -13.51
CA ASP A 57 8.76 4.84 -12.27
C ASP A 57 7.39 5.53 -12.13
N ASP A 58 6.38 5.05 -12.85
CA ASP A 58 5.03 5.57 -12.79
C ASP A 58 4.44 5.39 -11.38
N ASP A 59 4.01 6.51 -10.79
CA ASP A 59 3.34 6.58 -9.49
C ASP A 59 1.83 6.32 -9.67
N LEU A 60 1.49 5.04 -9.79
CA LEU A 60 0.16 4.54 -10.16
C LEU A 60 -0.83 4.55 -9.00
N TYR A 61 -0.38 4.32 -7.78
CA TYR A 61 -1.26 4.10 -6.63
C TYR A 61 -0.96 5.08 -5.49
N ASP A 62 -2.01 5.73 -4.96
CA ASP A 62 -1.92 6.59 -3.77
C ASP A 62 -2.34 5.86 -2.48
N LEU A 63 -3.08 4.76 -2.62
CA LEU A 63 -3.59 3.97 -1.51
C LEU A 63 -3.24 2.49 -1.70
N LEU A 64 -2.38 1.97 -0.83
CA LEU A 64 -2.01 0.57 -0.80
C LEU A 64 -2.54 -0.08 0.47
N ILE A 65 -3.43 -1.07 0.33
CA ILE A 65 -3.88 -1.89 1.45
C ILE A 65 -2.96 -3.10 1.54
N ALA A 66 -2.43 -3.37 2.72
CA ALA A 66 -1.52 -4.49 2.90
C ALA A 66 -1.78 -5.26 4.20
N THR A 67 -1.55 -6.57 4.14
CA THR A 67 -1.36 -7.37 5.35
C THR A 67 0.13 -7.41 5.72
N ASP A 68 0.48 -8.13 6.79
CA ASP A 68 1.88 -8.29 7.25
C ASP A 68 2.85 -8.85 6.20
N VAL A 69 2.35 -9.32 5.06
CA VAL A 69 3.20 -9.80 3.95
C VAL A 69 4.09 -8.72 3.36
N LEU A 70 3.78 -7.44 3.54
CA LEU A 70 4.65 -6.32 3.16
C LEU A 70 5.60 -5.87 4.28
N ALA A 71 5.52 -6.43 5.48
CA ALA A 71 6.35 -6.00 6.62
C ALA A 71 7.83 -6.39 6.47
N GLU A 72 8.14 -7.33 5.59
CA GLU A 72 9.49 -7.84 5.35
C GLU A 72 10.02 -7.43 3.98
N GLY A 73 11.20 -6.80 3.96
CA GLY A 73 11.99 -6.62 2.73
C GLY A 73 11.54 -5.51 1.77
N VAL A 74 10.49 -4.75 2.06
CA VAL A 74 9.98 -3.68 1.19
C VAL A 74 10.34 -2.30 1.73
N ASN A 75 10.79 -1.39 0.85
CA ASN A 75 11.09 0.00 1.20
C ASN A 75 10.00 0.93 0.67
N LEU A 76 9.15 1.45 1.57
CA LEU A 76 7.99 2.27 1.24
C LEU A 76 8.16 3.72 1.70
N GLN A 77 9.39 4.26 1.71
CA GLN A 77 9.68 5.63 2.17
C GLN A 77 8.93 6.75 1.44
N GLN A 78 8.37 6.49 0.27
CA GLN A 78 7.47 7.43 -0.41
C GLN A 78 6.10 7.56 0.27
N CYS A 79 5.72 6.59 1.09
CA CYS A 79 4.47 6.61 1.82
C CYS A 79 4.50 7.75 2.84
N ARG A 80 3.50 8.62 2.80
CA ARG A 80 3.39 9.75 3.72
C ARG A 80 2.64 9.40 5.01
N ASN A 81 1.63 8.55 4.90
CA ASN A 81 0.69 8.28 5.99
C ASN A 81 0.46 6.78 6.11
N ILE A 82 0.49 6.27 7.36
CA ILE A 82 0.18 4.88 7.67
C ILE A 82 -1.09 4.84 8.50
N VAL A 83 -2.03 3.99 8.10
CA VAL A 83 -3.21 3.67 8.90
C VAL A 83 -3.14 2.20 9.28
N ASN A 84 -2.96 1.92 10.57
CA ASN A 84 -3.03 0.55 11.08
C ASN A 84 -4.49 0.24 11.45
N PHE A 85 -5.13 -0.64 10.67
CA PHE A 85 -6.50 -1.10 10.94
C PHE A 85 -6.55 -2.14 12.07
N ASP A 86 -5.43 -2.83 12.31
CA ASP A 86 -5.25 -3.80 13.38
C ASP A 86 -4.24 -3.29 14.41
N MET A 87 -4.49 -3.62 15.68
CA MET A 87 -3.53 -3.41 16.77
C MET A 87 -2.93 -4.76 17.16
N PRO A 88 -1.69 -5.08 16.75
CA PRO A 88 -1.06 -6.33 17.12
C PRO A 88 -0.78 -6.36 18.63
N TRP A 89 -0.88 -7.55 19.24
CA TRP A 89 -0.59 -7.72 20.67
C TRP A 89 0.83 -7.28 21.04
N ASN A 90 1.78 -7.50 20.13
CA ASN A 90 3.17 -7.12 20.27
C ASN A 90 3.40 -5.75 19.62
N PRO A 91 3.64 -4.67 20.41
CA PRO A 91 3.87 -3.32 19.89
C PRO A 91 5.06 -3.22 18.94
N MET A 92 6.04 -4.14 19.07
CA MET A 92 7.21 -4.18 18.20
C MET A 92 6.83 -4.37 16.73
N ARG A 93 5.70 -5.05 16.44
CA ARG A 93 5.21 -5.21 15.07
C ARG A 93 4.81 -3.88 14.45
N LEU A 94 4.18 -2.97 15.21
CA LEU A 94 3.89 -1.62 14.73
C LEU A 94 5.17 -0.83 14.45
N VAL A 95 6.16 -0.92 15.35
CA VAL A 95 7.46 -0.24 15.18
C VAL A 95 8.16 -0.73 13.89
N GLN A 96 8.15 -2.03 13.64
CA GLN A 96 8.72 -2.62 12.42
C GLN A 96 7.98 -2.16 11.16
N ARG A 97 6.64 -2.06 11.18
CA ARG A 97 5.85 -1.51 10.07
C ARG A 97 6.23 -0.05 9.77
N HIS A 98 6.31 0.79 10.80
CA HIS A 98 6.67 2.20 10.64
C HIS A 98 8.10 2.39 10.12
N GLY A 99 9.05 1.55 10.55
CA GLY A 99 10.44 1.62 10.07
C GLY A 99 10.63 1.31 8.58
N ARG A 100 9.58 0.87 7.85
CA ARG A 100 9.60 0.70 6.39
C ARG A 100 9.31 1.99 5.62
N ILE A 101 8.80 2.99 6.34
CA ILE A 101 8.27 4.22 5.77
C ILE A 101 9.06 5.40 6.32
N ASP A 102 9.28 5.44 7.62
CA ASP A 102 10.07 6.49 8.26
C ASP A 102 11.54 6.06 8.37
N ARG A 103 12.43 6.78 7.70
CA ARG A 103 13.84 6.86 8.08
C ARG A 103 14.13 8.31 8.42
N ILE A 104 14.40 8.55 9.70
CA ILE A 104 15.00 9.80 10.18
C ILE A 104 16.37 9.92 9.51
N GLY A 105 16.47 10.82 8.54
CA GLY A 105 17.70 11.25 7.89
C GLY A 105 17.83 12.76 8.02
#